data_AF-A0ABD5C6Z9-F1
#
_entry.id   AF-A0ABD5C6Z9-F1
#
_cell.length_a   1.000
_cell.length_b   1.000
_cell.length_c   1.000
_cell.angle_alpha   90.00
_cell.angle_beta   90.00
_cell.angle_gamma   90.00
#
_symmetry.space_group_name_H-M   'P 1'
#
loop_
_entity.id
_entity.type
_entity.pdbx_description
1 polymer ?
#
loop_
_entity_poly.entity_id
_entity_poly.type
_entity_poly.pdbx_seq_one_letter_code
_entity_poly.pdbx_strand_id
1 'polypeptide(L)'
;MRKHKGDVTYYLEKEGDSYRLIKKVKARTNVTNGNKTTKITYYDCLLTEHELLNLDFTLNGLRADDETAIKTLIMEFKQNENK
;
A
#
# COMPACT_ATOMS: atom_id res chain seq x y z
N MET A 1 1.05 9.08 4.08
CA MET A 1 -0.40 9.06 3.74
C MET A 1 -0.90 7.61 3.72
N ARG A 2 -2.20 7.38 3.94
CA ARG A 2 -2.78 6.03 3.93
C ARG A 2 -4.11 5.96 3.18
N LYS A 3 -4.43 4.81 2.59
CA LYS A 3 -5.71 4.54 1.92
C LYS A 3 -6.23 3.14 2.26
N HIS A 4 -7.55 2.99 2.37
CA HIS A 4 -8.21 1.73 2.68
C HIS A 4 -9.05 1.25 1.50
N LYS A 5 -9.00 -0.05 1.19
CA LYS A 5 -9.89 -0.72 0.22
C LYS A 5 -10.31 -2.07 0.81
N GLY A 6 -11.50 -2.11 1.40
CA GLY A 6 -12.00 -3.30 2.10
C GLY A 6 -11.02 -3.77 3.19
N ASP A 7 -10.52 -4.99 3.05
CA ASP A 7 -9.56 -5.60 3.97
C ASP A 7 -8.09 -5.20 3.70
N VAL A 8 -7.83 -4.40 2.66
CA VAL A 8 -6.48 -3.93 2.29
C VAL A 8 -6.25 -2.50 2.76
N THR A 9 -5.05 -2.22 3.25
CA THR A 9 -4.57 -0.88 3.59
C THR A 9 -3.25 -0.60 2.87
N TYR A 10 -3.18 0.54 2.19
CA TYR A 10 -1.99 1.03 1.52
C TYR A 10 -1.41 2.21 2.30
N TYR A 11 -0.10 2.26 2.42
CA TYR A 11 0.65 3.37 3.02
C TYR A 11 1.66 3.86 2.00
N LEU A 12 1.77 5.18 1.87
CA LEU A 12 2.78 5.83 1.03
C LEU A 12 3.44 6.92 1.85
N GLU A 13 4.76 6.82 1.99
CA GLU A 13 5.58 7.75 2.77
C GLU A 13 6.79 8.15 1.93
N LYS A 14 7.28 9.38 2.14
CA LYS A 14 8.52 9.85 1.52
C LYS A 14 9.66 9.70 2.53
N GLU A 15 10.72 9.04 2.12
CA GLU A 15 11.94 8.80 2.90
C GLU A 15 13.12 9.38 2.11
N GLY A 16 13.46 10.65 2.38
CA GLY A 16 14.46 11.40 1.61
C GLY A 16 14.02 11.59 0.15
N ASP A 17 14.83 11.06 -0.78
CA ASP A 17 14.55 11.10 -2.22
C ASP A 17 13.75 9.88 -2.72
N SER A 18 13.42 8.96 -1.81
CA SER A 18 12.69 7.74 -2.12
C SER A 18 11.29 7.72 -1.52
N TYR A 19 10.47 6.80 -1.99
CA TYR A 19 9.09 6.60 -1.60
C TYR A 19 8.89 5.17 -1.09
N ARG A 20 8.42 5.04 0.14
CA ARG A 20 8.08 3.73 0.72
C ARG A 20 6.61 3.43 0.52
N LEU A 21 6.32 2.38 -0.24
CA LEU A 21 4.97 1.88 -0.48
C LEU A 21 4.77 0.58 0.29
N ILE A 22 3.75 0.55 1.15
CA ILE A 22 3.42 -0.62 1.98
C ILE A 22 1.98 -1.04 1.72
N LYS A 23 1.76 -2.32 1.41
CA LYS A 23 0.44 -2.96 1.38
C LYS A 23 0.30 -3.88 2.59
N LYS A 24 -0.77 -3.69 3.35
CA LYS A 24 -1.17 -4.59 4.44
C LYS A 24 -2.55 -5.18 4.17
N VAL A 25 -2.72 -6.46 4.43
CA VAL A 25 -4.00 -7.16 4.27
C VAL A 25 -4.48 -7.64 5.62
N LYS A 26 -5.76 -7.44 5.90
CA LYS A 26 -6.44 -7.93 7.10
C LYS A 26 -6.46 -9.46 7.06
N ALA A 27 -5.93 -10.09 8.10
CA ALA A 27 -5.98 -11.53 8.30
C ALA A 27 -6.83 -11.84 9.52
N ARG A 28 -7.70 -12.85 9.40
CA ARG A 28 -8.47 -13.38 10.52
C ARG A 28 -7.77 -14.65 10.99
N THR A 29 -7.47 -14.71 12.28
CA THR A 29 -7.03 -15.96 12.92
C THR A 29 -8.16 -16.43 13.81
N ASN A 30 -8.63 -17.65 13.58
CA ASN A 30 -9.57 -18.32 14.48
C ASN A 30 -8.79 -18.69 15.73
N VAL A 31 -9.04 -17.98 16.82
CA VAL A 31 -8.51 -18.32 18.13
C VAL A 31 -9.66 -18.93 18.92
N THR A 32 -9.38 -19.96 19.73
CA THR A 32 -10.36 -20.79 20.43
C THR A 32 -11.35 -20.00 21.31
N ASN A 33 -11.07 -18.73 21.63
CA ASN A 33 -11.92 -17.83 22.43
C ASN A 33 -12.38 -16.53 21.70
N GLY A 34 -12.29 -16.45 20.36
CA GLY A 34 -12.85 -15.32 19.60
C GLY A 34 -12.10 -14.98 18.31
N ASN A 35 -12.66 -14.07 17.51
CA ASN A 35 -12.06 -13.62 16.24
C ASN A 35 -11.08 -12.47 16.49
N LYS A 36 -9.77 -12.74 16.42
CA LYS A 36 -8.76 -11.68 16.39
C LYS A 36 -8.43 -11.32 14.94
N THR A 37 -8.49 -10.03 14.66
CA THR A 37 -8.08 -9.50 13.37
C THR A 37 -6.67 -8.93 13.49
N THR A 38 -5.76 -9.38 12.63
CA THR A 38 -4.41 -8.81 12.47
C THR A 38 -4.26 -8.21 11.06
N LYS A 39 -3.21 -7.44 10.83
CA LYS A 39 -2.81 -7.00 9.49
C LYS A 39 -1.43 -7.56 9.17
N ILE A 40 -1.32 -8.22 8.03
CA ILE A 40 -0.06 -8.79 7.53
C ILE A 40 0.47 -7.89 6.43
N THR A 41 1.76 -7.57 6.45
CA THR A 41 2.43 -6.86 5.37
C THR A 41 2.62 -7.81 4.18
N TYR A 42 2.07 -7.44 3.04
CA TYR A 42 2.14 -8.19 1.78
C TYR A 42 3.07 -7.55 0.75
N TYR A 43 3.31 -6.25 0.88
CA TYR A 43 4.25 -5.50 0.06
C TYR A 43 4.88 -4.43 0.94
N ASP A 44 6.20 -4.27 0.85
CA ASP A 44 6.95 -3.20 1.51
C ASP A 44 8.21 -2.96 0.68
N CYS A 45 8.17 -1.91 -0.13
CA CYS A 45 9.28 -1.56 -1.00
C CYS A 45 9.59 -0.06 -0.90
N LEU A 46 10.88 0.24 -0.90
CA LEU A 46 11.41 1.57 -1.09
C LEU A 46 11.70 1.75 -2.58
N LEU A 47 11.13 2.80 -3.17
CA LEU A 47 11.07 3.02 -4.61
C LEU A 47 11.56 4.43 -4.93
N THR A 48 12.28 4.57 -6.03
CA THR A 48 12.48 5.88 -6.66
C THR A 48 11.15 6.43 -7.18
N GLU A 49 11.09 7.73 -7.48
CA GLU A 49 9.90 8.31 -8.12
C GLU A 49 9.55 7.63 -9.44
N HIS A 50 10.56 7.29 -10.26
CA HIS A 50 10.35 6.60 -11.52
C HIS A 50 9.74 5.21 -11.31
N GLU A 51 10.26 4.42 -10.37
CA GLU A 51 9.72 3.09 -10.05
C GLU A 51 8.31 3.16 -9.46
N LEU A 52 8.04 4.16 -8.61
CA LEU A 52 6.72 4.37 -8.02
C LEU A 52 5.65 4.66 -9.08
N LEU A 53 5.99 5.45 -10.11
CA LEU A 53 5.07 5.80 -11.19
C LEU A 53 4.88 4.67 -12.22
N ASN A 54 5.84 3.73 -12.29
CA ASN A 54 5.86 2.62 -13.24
C ASN A 54 5.75 1.25 -12.55
N LEU A 55 5.01 1.18 -11.44
CA LEU A 55 4.75 -0.07 -10.73
C LEU A 55 4.11 -1.12 -11.65
N ASP A 56 4.68 -2.32 -11.64
CA ASP A 56 4.09 -3.49 -12.27
C ASP A 56 3.13 -4.19 -11.30
N PHE A 57 1.84 -4.12 -11.57
CA PHE A 57 0.77 -4.74 -10.78
C PHE A 57 0.55 -6.23 -11.08
N THR A 58 1.34 -6.79 -12.00
CA THR A 58 1.37 -8.22 -12.31
C THR A 58 2.46 -8.97 -11.54
N LEU A 59 3.40 -8.23 -10.92
CA LEU A 59 4.53 -8.75 -10.16
C LEU A 59 4.53 -8.23 -8.70
N ASN A 60 5.32 -8.87 -7.84
CA ASN A 60 5.63 -8.40 -6.47
C ASN A 60 4.49 -8.39 -5.42
N GLY A 61 3.42 -9.19 -5.56
CA GLY A 61 2.40 -9.29 -4.50
C GLY A 61 1.38 -8.13 -4.46
N LEU A 62 1.51 -7.20 -5.41
CA LEU A 62 0.44 -6.35 -5.87
C LEU A 62 -0.45 -7.14 -6.84
N ARG A 63 -1.74 -6.81 -6.88
CA ARG A 63 -2.73 -7.35 -7.81
C ARG A 63 -3.24 -6.24 -8.70
N ALA A 64 -3.78 -6.58 -9.87
CA ALA A 64 -4.46 -5.62 -10.75
C ALA A 64 -5.51 -4.77 -10.01
N ASP A 65 -6.25 -5.37 -9.08
CA ASP A 65 -7.24 -4.66 -8.25
C ASP A 65 -6.63 -3.56 -7.35
N ASP A 66 -5.34 -3.62 -7.04
CA ASP A 66 -4.66 -2.65 -6.19
C ASP A 66 -4.30 -1.37 -6.98
N GLU A 67 -4.21 -1.47 -8.31
CA GLU A 67 -3.71 -0.42 -9.20
C GLU A 67 -4.45 0.89 -9.02
N THR A 68 -5.78 0.87 -9.12
CA THR A 68 -6.59 2.09 -8.97
C THR A 68 -6.36 2.74 -7.61
N ALA A 69 -6.34 1.96 -6.53
CA ALA A 69 -6.18 2.50 -5.18
C ALA A 69 -4.78 3.10 -4.97
N ILE A 70 -3.73 2.45 -5.47
CA ILE A 70 -2.35 2.91 -5.37
C ILE A 70 -2.12 4.14 -6.26
N LYS A 71 -2.60 4.15 -7.51
CA LYS A 71 -2.50 5.33 -8.40
C LYS A 71 -3.18 6.55 -7.80
N THR A 72 -4.39 6.39 -7.24
CA THR A 72 -5.05 7.51 -6.56
C THR A 72 -4.29 7.96 -5.33
N LEU A 73 -3.74 7.03 -4.54
CA LEU A 73 -2.91 7.36 -3.36
C LEU A 73 -1.66 8.17 -3.76
N ILE A 74 -0.95 7.80 -4.82
CA ILE A 74 0.21 8.53 -5.33
C ILE A 74 -0.18 9.93 -5.79
N MET A 75 -1.27 10.05 -6.55
CA MET A 75 -1.77 11.35 -7.04
C MET A 75 -2.11 12.30 -5.90
N GLU A 76 -2.90 11.83 -4.92
CA GLU A 76 -3.28 12.61 -3.74
C GLU A 76 -2.04 12.98 -2.89
N PHE A 77 -1.06 12.07 -2.77
CA PHE A 77 0.18 12.33 -2.05
C PHE A 77 0.97 13.48 -2.70
N LYS A 78 1.20 13.41 -4.02
CA LYS A 78 1.95 14.41 -4.78
C LYS A 78 1.24 15.77 -4.78
N GLN A 79 -0.10 15.79 -4.84
CA GLN A 79 -0.87 17.03 -4.70
C GLN A 79 -0.73 17.68 -3.33
N ASN A 80 -0.55 16.89 -2.27
CA ASN A 80 -0.31 17.40 -0.93
C ASN A 80 1.16 17.78 -0.67
N GLU A 81 2.13 17.16 -1.36
CA GLU A 81 3.54 17.62 -1.31
C GLU A 81 3.73 19.00 -1.94
N ASN A 82 2.92 19.34 -2.96
CA ASN A 82 3.02 20.61 -3.69
C ASN A 82 2.21 21.76 -3.05
N LYS A 83 1.72 21.58 -1.83
CA LYS A 83 1.01 22.59 -1.04
C LYS A 83 1.83 23.02 0.15
#